data_AF-A0AAU3NQ13-F1
#
_entry.id   AF-A0AAU3NQ13-F1
#
_cell.length_a   1.000
_cell.length_b   1.000
_cell.length_c   1.000
_cell.angle_alpha   90.00
_cell.angle_beta   90.00
_cell.angle_gamma   90.00
#
_symmetry.space_group_name_H-M   'P 1'
#
loop_
_entity.id
_entity.type
_entity.pdbx_description
1 polymer ?
#
loop_
_entity_poly.entity_id
_entity_poly.type
_entity_poly.pdbx_seq_one_letter_code
_entity_poly.pdbx_strand_id
1 'polypeptide(L)'
;MKSHKGRRRPIEAWEVPAKFLTSAWRRLVFPPPPMPVGSVDKRALVVAGTEALRSALHRHEVFVPGLRKWGDPNARLLDDTAWQAARARVCEELDLDPQPDRILAQWTDRLDSAHREFADGLAANPAVRIEQQNGRDRIILTGLDRLDEPASPVELHKDVAARMPAVELPEMVLEVDSWVPYLGDFTHVSEVNSRMDDLPLSVAAVLTAEATNVGVEPIVHDGVDALSRDRLFWVEQNYLRAQTLTRANARLVDFHMRLPIVQAWEGGELASADGQRDHRRQRPPPASNQPPLAARRRPPRHRHHPKATGHRATERFTTTL
;
A
#
# COMPACT_ATOMS: atom_id res chain seq x y z
N MET A 1 26.75 42.52 20.90
CA MET A 1 26.42 41.09 21.20
C MET A 1 27.46 40.19 20.56
N LYS A 2 28.37 39.60 21.35
CA LYS A 2 29.35 38.62 20.84
C LYS A 2 28.66 37.27 20.67
N SER A 3 28.78 36.67 19.49
CA SER A 3 28.22 35.36 19.15
C SER A 3 28.94 34.26 19.94
N HIS A 4 28.22 33.56 20.82
CA HIS A 4 28.69 32.32 21.45
C HIS A 4 28.70 31.18 20.43
N LYS A 5 29.69 31.17 19.51
CA LYS A 5 30.04 29.95 18.77
C LYS A 5 30.85 29.04 19.69
N GLY A 6 30.16 28.35 20.60
CA GLY A 6 30.75 27.26 21.37
C GLY A 6 31.24 26.18 20.40
N ARG A 7 32.55 25.90 20.39
CA ARG A 7 33.11 24.74 19.69
C ARG A 7 32.47 23.48 20.30
N ARG A 8 31.54 22.87 19.57
CA ARG A 8 30.91 21.61 19.99
C ARG A 8 31.97 20.51 19.93
N ARG A 9 32.22 19.87 21.08
CA ARG A 9 33.11 18.71 21.21
C ARG A 9 32.75 17.62 20.16
N PRO A 10 33.75 16.93 19.58
CA PRO A 10 33.50 15.70 18.82
C PRO A 10 32.73 14.70 19.70
N ILE A 11 31.76 13.99 19.11
CA ILE A 11 31.05 12.93 19.82
C ILE A 11 31.94 11.70 19.72
N GLU A 12 32.26 11.12 20.88
CA GLU A 12 33.09 9.92 20.96
C GLU A 12 32.25 8.67 20.66
N ALA A 13 32.88 7.66 20.08
CA ALA A 13 32.16 6.44 19.66
C ALA A 13 31.42 5.71 20.81
N TRP A 14 31.93 5.79 22.05
CA TRP A 14 31.31 5.17 23.23
C TRP A 14 30.09 5.95 23.75
N GLU A 15 29.92 7.22 23.36
CA GLU A 15 28.78 8.05 23.74
C GLU A 15 27.53 7.73 22.90
N VAL A 16 27.66 6.92 21.85
CA VAL A 16 26.59 6.66 20.87
C VAL A 16 26.04 5.24 21.02
N PRO A 17 24.73 5.07 21.27
CA PRO A 17 24.11 3.75 21.27
C PRO A 17 24.14 3.16 19.85
N ALA A 18 24.94 2.11 19.63
CA ALA A 18 25.13 1.49 18.31
C ALA A 18 24.31 0.21 18.09
N LYS A 19 23.44 -0.16 19.04
CA LYS A 19 22.65 -1.42 18.98
C LYS A 19 21.65 -1.45 17.83
N PHE A 20 21.04 -0.31 17.50
CA PHE A 20 20.04 -0.20 16.42
C PHE A 20 20.65 -0.13 15.01
N LEU A 21 21.97 0.03 14.90
CA LEU A 21 22.65 0.22 13.61
C LEU A 21 22.88 -1.13 12.92
N THR A 22 22.46 -1.23 11.66
CA THR A 22 22.85 -2.34 10.78
C THR A 22 24.35 -2.33 10.49
N SER A 23 24.89 -3.45 9.99
CA SER A 23 26.30 -3.56 9.62
C SER A 23 26.74 -2.48 8.60
N ALA A 24 25.86 -2.13 7.65
CA ALA A 24 26.10 -1.07 6.68
C ALA A 24 26.19 0.31 7.35
N TRP A 25 25.22 0.65 8.20
CA TRP A 25 25.20 1.93 8.90
C TRP A 25 26.34 2.08 9.89
N ARG A 26 26.75 1.00 10.58
CA ARG A 26 27.92 1.03 11.47
C ARG A 26 29.19 1.50 10.76
N ARG A 27 29.42 1.09 9.51
CA ARG A 27 30.58 1.51 8.72
C ARG A 27 30.56 2.99 8.33
N LEU A 28 29.37 3.58 8.22
CA LEU A 28 29.19 5.00 7.88
C LEU A 28 29.23 5.89 9.13
N VAL A 29 28.67 5.41 10.25
CA VAL A 29 28.67 6.11 11.53
C VAL A 29 30.05 6.10 12.19
N PHE A 30 30.77 4.97 12.07
CA PHE A 30 32.13 4.77 12.54
C PHE A 30 33.06 4.50 11.35
N PRO A 31 33.48 5.54 10.61
CA PRO A 31 34.34 5.36 9.44
C PRO A 31 35.73 4.82 9.86
N PRO A 32 36.35 3.97 9.03
CA PRO A 32 37.71 3.50 9.28
C PRO A 32 38.74 4.66 9.18
N PRO A 33 39.94 4.51 9.79
CA PRO A 33 41.03 5.48 9.69
C PRO A 33 41.35 5.87 8.22
N PRO A 34 41.84 7.08 7.93
CA PRO A 34 42.60 8.00 8.78
C PRO A 34 41.79 9.10 9.49
N MET A 35 40.48 8.95 9.60
CA MET A 35 39.66 9.81 10.48
C MET A 35 40.14 9.71 11.94
N PRO A 36 40.01 10.77 12.76
CA PRO A 36 40.38 10.71 14.18
C PRO A 36 39.73 9.50 14.83
N VAL A 37 40.54 8.63 15.43
CA VAL A 37 40.10 7.43 16.14
C VAL A 37 39.05 7.87 17.18
N GLY A 38 37.81 7.40 17.04
CA GLY A 38 36.70 7.76 17.92
C GLY A 38 35.70 8.78 17.35
N SER A 39 35.95 9.37 16.18
CA SER A 39 35.03 10.35 15.59
C SER A 39 33.78 9.72 14.96
N VAL A 40 32.60 10.12 15.47
CA VAL A 40 31.30 9.74 14.93
C VAL A 40 30.88 10.69 13.81
N ASP A 41 30.49 10.16 12.66
CA ASP A 41 29.80 10.97 11.64
C ASP A 41 28.36 11.26 12.10
N LYS A 42 28.14 12.50 12.55
CA LYS A 42 26.84 12.96 13.06
C LYS A 42 25.74 12.89 12.01
N ARG A 43 26.05 13.14 10.73
CA ARG A 43 25.05 13.12 9.65
C ARG A 43 24.64 11.69 9.36
N ALA A 44 25.61 10.77 9.29
CA ALA A 44 25.32 9.35 9.16
C ALA A 44 24.50 8.83 10.34
N LEU A 45 24.83 9.24 11.58
CA LEU A 45 24.08 8.85 12.77
C LEU A 45 22.63 9.35 12.75
N VAL A 46 22.40 10.61 12.35
CA VAL A 46 21.04 11.17 12.26
C VAL A 46 20.21 10.41 11.23
N VAL A 47 20.75 10.18 10.03
CA VAL A 47 20.01 9.46 8.97
C VAL A 47 19.75 8.01 9.38
N ALA A 48 20.75 7.32 9.94
CA ALA A 48 20.60 5.96 10.44
C ALA A 48 19.54 5.87 11.55
N GLY A 49 19.53 6.84 12.47
CA GLY A 49 18.55 6.94 13.54
C GLY A 49 17.13 7.19 13.02
N THR A 50 16.97 8.08 12.04
CA THR A 50 15.66 8.34 11.42
C THR A 50 15.15 7.13 10.64
N GLU A 51 16.01 6.42 9.90
CA GLU A 51 15.64 5.19 9.20
C GLU A 51 15.26 4.07 10.18
N ALA A 52 16.02 3.91 11.26
CA ALA A 52 15.71 2.94 12.31
C ALA A 52 14.38 3.26 12.99
N LEU A 53 14.13 4.52 13.35
CA LEU A 53 12.85 4.96 13.91
C LEU A 53 11.69 4.69 12.95
N ARG A 54 11.85 5.05 11.67
CA ARG A 54 10.83 4.76 10.65
C ARG A 54 10.54 3.26 10.56
N SER A 55 11.59 2.43 10.57
CA SER A 55 11.45 0.97 10.50
C SER A 55 10.77 0.42 11.75
N ALA A 56 11.12 0.90 12.94
CA ALA A 56 10.51 0.51 14.21
C ALA A 56 9.03 0.92 14.29
N LEU A 57 8.67 2.12 13.81
CA LEU A 57 7.28 2.55 13.68
C LEU A 57 6.49 1.65 12.71
N HIS A 58 7.08 1.30 11.57
CA HIS A 58 6.48 0.36 10.60
C HIS A 58 6.32 -1.07 11.14
N ARG A 59 7.23 -1.51 12.01
CA ARG A 59 7.17 -2.83 12.65
C ARG A 59 6.34 -2.85 13.92
N HIS A 60 5.78 -1.72 14.33
CA HIS A 60 5.06 -1.63 15.60
C HIS A 60 5.96 -2.07 16.78
N GLU A 61 7.22 -1.64 16.78
CA GLU A 61 8.15 -1.79 17.93
C GLU A 61 8.18 -0.50 18.77
N VAL A 62 7.92 0.64 18.14
CA VAL A 62 7.80 1.96 18.75
C VAL A 62 6.46 2.54 18.34
N PHE A 63 5.80 3.21 19.29
CA PHE A 63 4.47 3.76 19.10
C PHE A 63 4.42 5.22 19.52
N VAL A 64 3.52 5.97 18.87
CA VAL A 64 3.21 7.35 19.23
C VAL A 64 1.80 7.37 19.81
N PRO A 65 1.66 7.59 21.13
CA PRO A 65 0.35 7.68 21.77
C PRO A 65 -0.56 8.70 21.06
N GLY A 66 -1.84 8.34 20.87
CA GLY A 66 -2.84 9.20 20.25
C GLY A 66 -2.91 9.19 18.72
N LEU A 67 -1.95 8.57 18.02
CA LEU A 67 -2.02 8.42 16.56
C LEU A 67 -2.73 7.13 16.15
N ARG A 68 -3.55 7.17 15.09
CA ARG A 68 -4.24 5.96 14.58
C ARG A 68 -3.31 5.03 13.81
N LYS A 69 -2.43 5.56 12.95
CA LYS A 69 -1.54 4.78 12.08
C LYS A 69 -0.29 4.25 12.80
N TRP A 70 0.25 5.04 13.72
CA TRP A 70 1.49 4.76 14.45
C TRP A 70 1.26 4.57 15.95
N GLY A 71 0.00 4.40 16.37
CA GLY A 71 -0.36 4.18 17.77
C GLY A 71 -0.04 2.76 18.22
N ASP A 72 -0.14 2.57 19.53
CA ASP A 72 -0.01 1.26 20.15
C ASP A 72 -1.18 0.36 19.68
N PRO A 73 -0.91 -0.76 18.97
CA PRO A 73 -1.93 -1.68 18.52
C PRO A 73 -2.68 -2.32 19.70
N ASN A 74 -2.04 -2.39 20.87
CA ASN A 74 -2.62 -2.99 22.07
C ASN A 74 -3.52 -2.00 22.84
N ALA A 75 -3.48 -0.70 22.53
CA ALA A 75 -4.27 0.31 23.25
C ALA A 75 -5.79 0.15 23.07
N ARG A 76 -6.24 -0.72 22.16
CA ARG A 76 -7.66 -1.05 21.94
C ARG A 76 -8.04 -2.44 22.44
N LEU A 77 -7.09 -3.18 23.01
CA LEU A 77 -7.39 -4.46 23.64
C LEU A 77 -8.10 -4.22 24.96
N LEU A 78 -8.89 -5.20 25.38
CA LEU A 78 -9.47 -5.21 26.72
C LEU A 78 -8.33 -5.23 27.74
N ASP A 79 -8.44 -4.39 28.77
CA ASP A 79 -7.58 -4.54 29.94
C ASP A 79 -7.86 -5.86 30.65
N ASP A 80 -6.97 -6.25 31.57
CA ASP A 80 -7.06 -7.55 32.24
C ASP A 80 -8.41 -7.76 32.94
N THR A 81 -8.99 -6.70 33.52
CA THR A 81 -10.25 -6.81 34.27
C THR A 81 -11.43 -6.99 33.31
N ALA A 82 -11.49 -6.17 32.27
CA ALA A 82 -12.49 -6.25 31.21
C ALA A 82 -12.39 -7.58 30.45
N TRP A 83 -11.18 -8.08 30.22
CA TRP A 83 -10.96 -9.39 29.61
C TRP A 83 -11.47 -10.52 30.50
N GLN A 84 -11.13 -10.56 31.78
CA GLN A 84 -11.63 -11.62 32.67
C GLN A 84 -13.16 -11.64 32.74
N ALA A 85 -13.82 -10.48 32.73
CA ALA A 85 -15.27 -10.39 32.69
C ALA A 85 -15.88 -10.88 31.36
N ALA A 86 -15.21 -10.62 30.22
CA ALA A 86 -15.70 -10.97 28.89
C ALA A 86 -15.29 -12.39 28.43
N ARG A 87 -14.25 -12.98 29.02
CA ARG A 87 -13.55 -14.19 28.54
C ARG A 87 -14.51 -15.35 28.24
N ALA A 88 -15.38 -15.71 29.18
CA ALA A 88 -16.28 -16.85 29.01
C ALA A 88 -17.21 -16.65 27.79
N ARG A 89 -17.86 -15.49 27.70
CA ARG A 89 -18.75 -15.13 26.59
C ARG A 89 -18.01 -15.10 25.26
N VAL A 90 -16.85 -14.45 25.19
CA VAL A 90 -16.08 -14.33 23.94
C VAL A 90 -15.56 -15.69 23.47
N CYS A 91 -15.10 -16.53 24.39
CA CYS A 91 -14.67 -17.89 24.07
C CYS A 91 -15.84 -18.74 23.54
N GLU A 92 -17.02 -18.64 24.14
CA GLU A 92 -18.23 -19.32 23.65
C GLU A 92 -18.66 -18.81 22.25
N GLU A 93 -18.71 -17.50 22.05
CA GLU A 93 -19.08 -16.87 20.77
C GLU A 93 -18.12 -17.25 19.62
N LEU A 94 -16.84 -17.48 19.93
CA LEU A 94 -15.80 -17.82 18.96
C LEU A 94 -15.49 -19.32 18.88
N ASP A 95 -16.21 -20.16 19.64
CA ASP A 95 -15.96 -21.61 19.76
C ASP A 95 -14.50 -21.92 20.15
N LEU A 96 -13.99 -21.18 21.13
CA LEU A 96 -12.63 -21.31 21.68
C LEU A 96 -12.67 -21.87 23.11
N ASP A 97 -11.74 -22.77 23.44
CA ASP A 97 -11.56 -23.20 24.84
C ASP A 97 -11.06 -22.01 25.69
N PRO A 98 -11.67 -21.72 26.85
CA PRO A 98 -11.23 -20.63 27.71
C PRO A 98 -9.80 -20.87 28.23
N GLN A 99 -9.32 -22.11 28.35
CA GLN A 99 -7.97 -22.44 28.74
C GLN A 99 -7.01 -22.38 27.53
N PRO A 100 -6.12 -21.37 27.45
CA PRO A 100 -5.25 -21.19 26.29
C PRO A 100 -4.28 -22.35 26.09
N ASP A 101 -3.86 -23.02 27.17
CA ASP A 101 -2.91 -24.13 27.10
C ASP A 101 -3.42 -25.30 26.26
N ARG A 102 -4.73 -25.56 26.26
CA ARG A 102 -5.33 -26.63 25.44
C ARG A 102 -5.27 -26.30 23.96
N ILE A 103 -5.62 -25.06 23.60
CA ILE A 103 -5.55 -24.58 22.22
C ILE A 103 -4.10 -24.62 21.74
N LEU A 104 -3.17 -24.11 22.55
CA LEU A 104 -1.75 -24.10 22.21
C LEU A 104 -1.18 -25.51 22.07
N ALA A 105 -1.53 -26.44 22.97
CA ALA A 105 -1.12 -27.83 22.86
C ALA A 105 -1.65 -28.45 21.56
N GLN A 106 -2.93 -28.27 21.24
CA GLN A 106 -3.52 -28.79 20.01
C GLN A 106 -2.82 -28.26 18.75
N TRP A 107 -2.53 -26.95 18.69
CA TRP A 107 -1.78 -26.37 17.56
C TRP A 107 -0.34 -26.85 17.50
N THR A 108 0.31 -27.00 18.65
CA THR A 108 1.68 -27.51 18.75
C THR A 108 1.76 -28.94 18.25
N ASP A 109 0.88 -29.82 18.74
CA ASP A 109 0.80 -31.22 18.34
C ASP A 109 0.48 -31.36 16.85
N ARG A 110 -0.44 -30.53 16.34
CA ARG A 110 -0.78 -30.52 14.91
C ARG A 110 0.40 -30.08 14.05
N LEU A 111 1.13 -29.05 14.47
CA LEU A 111 2.30 -28.54 13.75
C LEU A 111 3.43 -29.57 13.76
N ASP A 112 3.72 -30.16 14.92
CA ASP A 112 4.75 -31.19 15.08
C ASP A 112 4.40 -32.44 14.26
N SER A 113 3.15 -32.89 14.31
CA SER A 113 2.67 -34.02 13.51
C SER A 113 2.82 -33.75 12.01
N ALA A 114 2.37 -32.57 11.53
CA ALA A 114 2.51 -32.19 10.13
C ALA A 114 3.97 -32.06 9.69
N HIS A 115 4.85 -31.60 10.59
CA HIS A 115 6.27 -31.50 10.30
C HIS A 115 6.93 -32.88 10.19
N ARG A 116 6.61 -33.80 11.10
CA ARG A 116 7.09 -35.19 11.04
C ARG A 116 6.58 -35.90 9.80
N GLU A 117 5.29 -35.81 9.52
CA GLU A 117 4.69 -36.38 8.30
C GLU A 117 5.36 -35.84 7.03
N PHE A 118 5.60 -34.52 6.97
CA PHE A 118 6.33 -33.91 5.86
C PHE A 118 7.77 -34.40 5.76
N ALA A 119 8.50 -34.47 6.89
CA ALA A 119 9.89 -34.91 6.90
C ALA A 119 10.04 -36.38 6.48
N ASP A 120 9.16 -37.26 6.98
CA ASP A 120 9.11 -38.68 6.64
C ASP A 120 8.75 -38.88 5.16
N GLY A 121 7.82 -38.07 4.64
CA GLY A 121 7.39 -38.11 3.24
C GLY A 121 8.31 -37.38 2.26
N LEU A 122 9.29 -36.59 2.73
CA LEU A 122 10.06 -35.67 1.88
C LEU A 122 10.84 -36.41 0.79
N ALA A 123 11.48 -37.53 1.12
CA ALA A 123 12.26 -38.31 0.15
C ALA A 123 11.41 -38.90 -0.97
N ALA A 124 10.12 -39.13 -0.71
CA ALA A 124 9.16 -39.67 -1.66
C ALA A 124 8.31 -38.60 -2.36
N ASN A 125 8.47 -37.32 -1.99
CA ASN A 125 7.62 -36.23 -2.48
C ASN A 125 8.18 -35.63 -3.79
N PRO A 126 7.54 -35.86 -4.96
CA PRO A 126 8.02 -35.32 -6.24
C PRO A 126 7.81 -33.80 -6.37
N ALA A 127 6.98 -33.20 -5.51
CA ALA A 127 6.66 -31.79 -5.53
C ALA A 127 7.66 -30.91 -4.77
N VAL A 128 8.57 -31.50 -3.97
CA VAL A 128 9.54 -30.76 -3.18
C VAL A 128 10.91 -31.39 -3.30
N ARG A 129 11.92 -30.59 -3.66
CA ARG A 129 13.32 -31.02 -3.68
C ARG A 129 14.21 -30.00 -3.01
N ILE A 130 15.28 -30.47 -2.37
CA ILE A 130 16.31 -29.62 -1.78
C ILE A 130 17.56 -29.78 -2.64
N GLU A 131 17.98 -28.70 -3.28
CA GLU A 131 19.18 -28.67 -4.12
C GLU A 131 20.21 -27.71 -3.53
N GLN A 132 21.49 -28.06 -3.62
CA GLN A 132 22.60 -27.18 -3.27
C GLN A 132 22.87 -26.18 -4.40
N GLN A 133 22.70 -24.89 -4.13
CA GLN A 133 23.05 -23.80 -5.05
C GLN A 133 24.01 -22.83 -4.35
N ASN A 134 25.21 -22.65 -4.90
CA ASN A 134 26.25 -21.77 -4.35
C ASN A 134 26.63 -22.09 -2.88
N GLY A 135 26.71 -23.37 -2.52
CA GLY A 135 27.05 -23.80 -1.16
C GLY A 135 25.93 -23.64 -0.14
N ARG A 136 24.69 -23.39 -0.57
CA ARG A 136 23.51 -23.26 0.29
C ARG A 136 22.39 -24.17 -0.19
N ASP A 137 21.70 -24.79 0.76
CA ASP A 137 20.51 -25.58 0.49
C ASP A 137 19.37 -24.66 0.04
N ARG A 138 18.71 -25.03 -1.04
CA ARG A 138 17.56 -24.31 -1.59
C ARG A 138 16.40 -25.27 -1.79
N ILE A 139 15.25 -24.92 -1.21
CA ILE A 139 14.00 -25.63 -1.43
C ILE A 139 13.44 -25.21 -2.78
N ILE A 140 13.14 -26.20 -3.61
CA ILE A 140 12.47 -26.01 -4.90
C ILE A 140 11.13 -26.74 -4.84
N LEU A 141 10.06 -25.96 -5.02
CA LEU A 141 8.69 -26.46 -5.10
C LEU A 141 8.33 -26.61 -6.57
N THR A 142 7.84 -27.78 -6.96
CA THR A 142 7.20 -27.99 -8.26
C THR A 142 5.93 -27.14 -8.31
N GLY A 143 5.69 -26.45 -9.43
CA GLY A 143 4.47 -25.67 -9.62
C GLY A 143 3.25 -26.58 -9.53
N LEU A 144 2.16 -26.07 -8.96
CA LEU A 144 0.89 -26.79 -8.99
C LEU A 144 0.50 -27.04 -10.44
N ASP A 145 0.06 -28.27 -10.74
CA ASP A 145 -0.53 -28.58 -12.02
C ASP A 145 -1.73 -27.67 -12.26
N ARG A 146 -1.86 -27.22 -13.50
CA ARG A 146 -3.08 -26.51 -13.90
C ARG A 146 -4.22 -27.51 -13.77
N LEU A 147 -5.22 -27.19 -12.95
CA LEU A 147 -6.44 -27.98 -12.91
C LEU A 147 -7.02 -28.04 -14.32
N ASP A 148 -7.35 -29.25 -14.77
CA ASP A 148 -8.05 -29.44 -16.03
C ASP A 148 -9.42 -28.78 -15.92
N GLU A 149 -9.59 -27.67 -16.65
CA GLU A 149 -10.85 -26.95 -16.69
C GLU A 149 -11.80 -27.73 -17.60
N PRO A 150 -13.00 -28.14 -17.13
CA PRO A 150 -13.97 -28.81 -17.97
C PRO A 150 -14.34 -27.93 -19.18
N ALA A 151 -14.87 -28.52 -20.25
CA ALA A 151 -15.23 -27.73 -21.43
C ALA A 151 -16.37 -26.71 -21.15
N SER A 152 -17.24 -27.00 -20.19
CA SER A 152 -18.44 -26.18 -19.93
C SER A 152 -18.15 -24.75 -19.45
N PRO A 153 -17.24 -24.46 -18.50
CA PRO A 153 -16.95 -23.08 -18.09
C PRO A 153 -16.18 -22.30 -19.16
N VAL A 154 -15.40 -23.00 -19.99
CA VAL A 154 -14.68 -22.39 -21.12
C VAL A 154 -15.67 -21.90 -22.16
N GLU A 155 -16.61 -22.75 -22.58
CA GLU A 155 -17.67 -22.36 -23.52
C GLU A 155 -18.57 -21.27 -22.93
N LEU A 156 -18.96 -21.38 -21.65
CA LEU A 156 -19.73 -20.34 -20.98
C LEU A 156 -19.00 -19.00 -20.95
N HIS A 157 -17.70 -18.99 -20.63
CA HIS A 157 -16.92 -17.76 -20.58
C HIS A 157 -16.82 -17.12 -21.97
N LYS A 158 -16.63 -17.93 -23.01
CA LYS A 158 -16.62 -17.47 -24.41
C LYS A 158 -17.97 -16.87 -24.81
N ASP A 159 -19.06 -17.52 -24.42
CA ASP A 159 -20.42 -17.05 -24.67
C ASP A 159 -20.72 -15.72 -23.96
N VAL A 160 -20.28 -15.58 -22.70
CA VAL A 160 -20.42 -14.33 -21.95
C VAL A 160 -19.56 -13.23 -22.56
N ALA A 161 -18.29 -13.52 -22.86
CA ALA A 161 -17.37 -12.55 -23.46
C ALA A 161 -17.87 -12.06 -24.83
N ALA A 162 -18.46 -12.92 -25.65
CA ALA A 162 -19.04 -12.54 -26.95
C ALA A 162 -20.26 -11.61 -26.82
N ARG A 163 -20.92 -11.58 -25.65
CA ARG A 163 -22.07 -10.72 -25.36
C ARG A 163 -21.68 -9.43 -24.64
N MET A 164 -20.47 -9.38 -24.07
CA MET A 164 -19.97 -8.17 -23.41
C MET A 164 -19.46 -7.16 -24.45
N PRO A 165 -19.92 -5.90 -24.41
CA PRO A 165 -19.37 -4.87 -25.27
C PRO A 165 -17.91 -4.56 -24.88
N ALA A 166 -17.07 -4.30 -25.87
CA ALA A 166 -15.74 -3.73 -25.64
C ALA A 166 -15.90 -2.23 -25.42
N VAL A 167 -15.69 -1.77 -24.19
CA VAL A 167 -15.80 -0.36 -23.79
C VAL A 167 -14.49 0.04 -23.10
N GLU A 168 -13.94 1.19 -23.48
CA GLU A 168 -12.75 1.73 -22.82
C GLU A 168 -13.11 2.19 -21.39
N LEU A 169 -12.20 2.01 -20.42
CA LEU A 169 -12.47 2.36 -19.02
C LEU A 169 -12.96 3.82 -18.82
N PRO A 170 -12.38 4.85 -19.47
CA PRO A 170 -12.90 6.22 -19.38
C PRO A 170 -14.33 6.37 -19.95
N GLU A 171 -14.64 5.65 -21.02
CA GLU A 171 -15.97 5.68 -21.63
C GLU A 171 -17.01 5.06 -20.70
N MET A 172 -16.66 3.97 -20.02
CA MET A 172 -17.52 3.34 -19.01
C MET A 172 -17.86 4.30 -17.87
N VAL A 173 -16.90 5.12 -17.42
CA VAL A 173 -17.11 6.13 -16.37
C VAL A 173 -18.12 7.18 -16.82
N LEU A 174 -18.02 7.65 -18.07
CA LEU A 174 -18.96 8.63 -18.65
C LEU A 174 -20.33 8.02 -18.94
N GLU A 175 -20.38 6.77 -19.41
CA GLU A 175 -21.62 6.05 -19.67
C GLU A 175 -22.42 5.86 -18.38
N VAL A 176 -21.76 5.46 -17.28
CA VAL A 176 -22.42 5.33 -15.97
C VAL A 176 -22.90 6.69 -15.47
N ASP A 177 -22.16 7.78 -15.72
CA ASP A 177 -22.62 9.14 -15.39
C ASP A 177 -23.91 9.53 -16.14
N SER A 178 -24.10 9.03 -17.36
CA SER A 178 -25.34 9.24 -18.12
C SER A 178 -26.56 8.57 -17.48
N TRP A 179 -26.37 7.45 -16.77
CA TRP A 179 -27.44 6.76 -16.04
C TRP A 179 -27.66 7.34 -14.65
N VAL A 180 -26.56 7.73 -13.99
CA VAL A 180 -26.52 8.24 -12.64
C VAL A 180 -25.58 9.43 -12.64
N PRO A 181 -26.06 10.69 -12.61
CA PRO A 181 -25.21 11.87 -12.75
C PRO A 181 -24.40 12.13 -11.47
N TYR A 182 -23.44 11.26 -11.18
CA TYR A 182 -22.65 11.21 -9.97
C TYR A 182 -21.38 12.05 -10.09
N LEU A 183 -20.88 12.30 -11.30
CA LEU A 183 -19.74 13.20 -11.52
C LEU A 183 -20.06 14.64 -11.07
N GLY A 184 -21.34 15.00 -11.00
CA GLY A 184 -21.81 16.26 -10.41
C GLY A 184 -21.58 16.39 -8.90
N ASP A 185 -21.29 15.32 -8.16
CA ASP A 185 -20.93 15.41 -6.74
C ASP A 185 -19.49 15.85 -6.49
N PHE A 186 -18.66 15.83 -7.53
CA PHE A 186 -17.31 16.37 -7.44
C PHE A 186 -17.41 17.88 -7.51
N THR A 187 -17.50 18.50 -6.33
CA THR A 187 -17.56 19.96 -6.17
C THR A 187 -16.19 20.52 -5.80
N HIS A 188 -15.93 21.75 -6.23
CA HIS A 188 -14.70 22.47 -5.90
C HIS A 188 -14.52 22.60 -4.39
N VAL A 189 -13.27 22.61 -3.91
CA VAL A 189 -12.92 22.74 -2.48
C VAL A 189 -13.50 24.00 -1.81
N SER A 190 -13.69 25.08 -2.57
CA SER A 190 -14.30 26.32 -2.07
C SER A 190 -15.84 26.31 -2.12
N GLU A 191 -16.46 25.21 -2.56
CA GLU A 191 -17.91 25.02 -2.73
C GLU A 191 -18.58 26.04 -3.69
N VAL A 192 -17.80 26.79 -4.44
CA VAL A 192 -18.29 27.68 -5.50
C VAL A 192 -18.55 26.85 -6.75
N ASN A 193 -19.67 27.10 -7.42
CA ASN A 193 -19.99 26.46 -8.69
C ASN A 193 -18.86 26.67 -9.70
N SER A 194 -18.41 25.58 -10.30
CA SER A 194 -17.40 25.61 -11.35
C SER A 194 -17.93 26.40 -12.55
N ARG A 195 -17.08 27.25 -13.13
CA ARG A 195 -17.30 27.88 -14.43
C ARG A 195 -16.62 27.12 -15.58
N MET A 196 -16.04 25.95 -15.29
CA MET A 196 -15.40 25.12 -16.31
C MET A 196 -16.44 24.35 -17.11
N ASP A 197 -16.41 24.52 -18.43
CA ASP A 197 -17.11 23.65 -19.37
C ASP A 197 -16.48 22.25 -19.36
N ASP A 198 -17.27 21.20 -19.54
CA ASP A 198 -16.83 19.79 -19.58
C ASP A 198 -16.09 19.31 -18.32
N LEU A 199 -16.45 19.84 -17.14
CA LEU A 199 -15.90 19.36 -15.87
C LEU A 199 -16.08 17.83 -15.67
N PRO A 200 -17.23 17.21 -15.99
CA PRO A 200 -17.40 15.76 -15.84
C PRO A 200 -16.35 14.94 -16.59
N LEU A 201 -15.96 15.38 -17.80
CA LEU A 201 -14.92 14.72 -18.59
C LEU A 201 -13.56 14.76 -17.88
N SER A 202 -13.18 15.91 -17.31
CA SER A 202 -11.94 16.03 -16.53
C SER A 202 -11.98 15.16 -15.27
N VAL A 203 -13.11 15.13 -14.56
CA VAL A 203 -13.25 14.30 -13.35
C VAL A 203 -13.18 12.81 -13.72
N ALA A 204 -13.84 12.38 -14.79
CA ALA A 204 -13.79 11.01 -15.28
C ALA A 204 -12.37 10.57 -15.65
N ALA A 205 -11.62 11.45 -16.33
CA ALA A 205 -10.22 11.23 -16.66
C ALA A 205 -9.36 11.04 -15.40
N VAL A 206 -9.48 11.93 -14.42
CA VAL A 206 -8.72 11.81 -13.16
C VAL A 206 -9.11 10.55 -12.38
N LEU A 207 -10.41 10.23 -12.28
CA LEU A 207 -10.86 8.99 -11.62
C LEU A 207 -10.26 7.75 -12.30
N THR A 208 -10.19 7.74 -13.63
CA THR A 208 -9.60 6.61 -14.37
C THR A 208 -8.10 6.51 -14.12
N ALA A 209 -7.38 7.63 -14.10
CA ALA A 209 -5.95 7.69 -13.79
C ALA A 209 -5.64 7.12 -12.40
N GLU A 210 -6.41 7.54 -11.39
CA GLU A 210 -6.24 7.12 -10.00
C GLU A 210 -6.62 5.64 -9.81
N ALA A 211 -7.75 5.20 -10.40
CA ALA A 211 -8.21 3.82 -10.28
C ALA A 211 -7.25 2.81 -10.92
N THR A 212 -6.57 3.20 -12.01
CA THR A 212 -5.64 2.34 -12.74
C THR A 212 -4.17 2.49 -12.28
N ASN A 213 -3.88 3.40 -11.34
CA ASN A 213 -2.53 3.72 -10.87
C ASN A 213 -1.55 4.15 -11.98
N VAL A 214 -2.05 4.64 -13.12
CA VAL A 214 -1.22 5.10 -14.25
C VAL A 214 -0.85 6.59 -14.14
N GLY A 215 -1.58 7.34 -13.31
CA GLY A 215 -1.46 8.79 -13.18
C GLY A 215 -2.09 9.53 -14.37
N VAL A 216 -2.11 10.87 -14.32
CA VAL A 216 -2.82 11.68 -15.35
C VAL A 216 -2.08 11.78 -16.68
N GLU A 217 -0.75 11.60 -16.70
CA GLU A 217 0.09 11.82 -17.89
C GLU A 217 -0.35 11.00 -19.12
N PRO A 218 -0.69 9.70 -19.01
CA PRO A 218 -1.16 8.91 -20.16
C PRO A 218 -2.55 9.30 -20.68
N ILE A 219 -3.31 10.10 -19.92
CA ILE A 219 -4.67 10.55 -20.27
C ILE A 219 -4.66 11.98 -20.84
N VAL A 220 -3.54 12.70 -20.71
CA VAL A 220 -3.39 14.05 -21.27
C VAL A 220 -3.56 14.01 -22.78
N HIS A 221 -4.41 14.88 -23.30
CA HIS A 221 -4.58 15.06 -24.74
C HIS A 221 -4.44 16.53 -25.13
N ASP A 222 -3.36 16.83 -25.84
CA ASP A 222 -3.11 18.17 -26.39
C ASP A 222 -4.18 18.48 -27.45
N GLY A 223 -4.96 19.55 -27.25
CA GLY A 223 -6.06 19.95 -28.14
C GLY A 223 -7.47 19.71 -27.61
N VAL A 224 -7.62 19.04 -26.45
CA VAL A 224 -8.88 18.97 -25.71
C VAL A 224 -8.69 19.67 -24.37
N ASP A 225 -9.26 20.87 -24.22
CA ASP A 225 -9.06 21.70 -23.02
C ASP A 225 -9.37 20.95 -21.72
N ALA A 226 -10.42 20.12 -21.74
CA ALA A 226 -10.85 19.26 -20.63
C ALA A 226 -9.83 18.20 -20.19
N LEU A 227 -8.94 17.81 -21.10
CA LEU A 227 -7.89 16.80 -20.89
C LEU A 227 -6.48 17.40 -20.92
N SER A 228 -6.36 18.72 -20.85
CA SER A 228 -5.06 19.38 -20.71
C SER A 228 -4.43 19.04 -19.36
N ARG A 229 -3.10 18.91 -19.36
CA ARG A 229 -2.32 18.51 -18.18
C ARG A 229 -2.59 19.37 -16.95
N ASP A 230 -2.52 20.69 -17.13
CA ASP A 230 -2.69 21.66 -16.04
C ASP A 230 -4.10 21.58 -15.47
N ARG A 231 -5.10 21.35 -16.32
CA ARG A 231 -6.49 21.19 -15.90
C ARG A 231 -6.70 19.90 -15.11
N LEU A 232 -6.20 18.76 -15.60
CA LEU A 232 -6.36 17.48 -14.90
C LEU A 232 -5.70 17.52 -13.52
N PHE A 233 -4.50 18.08 -13.42
CA PHE A 233 -3.81 18.26 -12.14
C PHE A 233 -4.57 19.19 -11.19
N TRP A 234 -5.17 20.26 -11.73
CA TRP A 234 -6.00 21.17 -10.93
C TRP A 234 -7.29 20.50 -10.45
N VAL A 235 -7.94 19.69 -11.28
CA VAL A 235 -9.16 18.94 -10.93
C VAL A 235 -8.85 17.89 -9.86
N GLU A 236 -7.77 17.13 -10.01
CA GLU A 236 -7.28 16.17 -9.02
C GLU A 236 -7.14 16.80 -7.63
N GLN A 237 -6.53 17.99 -7.55
CA GLN A 237 -6.30 18.66 -6.27
C GLN A 237 -7.53 19.28 -5.62
N ASN A 238 -8.47 19.79 -6.43
CA ASN A 238 -9.55 20.64 -5.92
C ASN A 238 -10.92 19.94 -5.87
N TYR A 239 -11.11 18.84 -6.61
CA TYR A 239 -12.41 18.16 -6.75
C TYR A 239 -12.41 16.74 -6.18
N LEU A 240 -11.30 16.00 -6.25
CA LEU A 240 -11.20 14.66 -5.70
C LEU A 240 -10.86 14.71 -4.21
N ARG A 241 -11.87 14.46 -3.38
CA ARG A 241 -11.76 14.50 -1.91
C ARG A 241 -12.52 13.32 -1.33
N ALA A 242 -12.16 12.87 -0.13
CA ALA A 242 -12.85 11.76 0.54
C ALA A 242 -14.36 12.00 0.65
N GLN A 243 -14.78 13.26 0.87
CA GLN A 243 -16.19 13.65 0.93
C GLN A 243 -16.91 13.54 -0.41
N THR A 244 -16.29 14.00 -1.51
CA THR A 244 -16.91 13.94 -2.86
C THR A 244 -16.98 12.49 -3.35
N LEU A 245 -15.93 11.69 -3.10
CA LEU A 245 -15.91 10.25 -3.35
C LEU A 245 -17.01 9.52 -2.57
N THR A 246 -17.16 9.79 -1.27
CA THR A 246 -18.21 9.16 -0.45
C THR A 246 -19.60 9.46 -0.99
N ARG A 247 -19.87 10.71 -1.39
CA ARG A 247 -21.17 11.11 -1.95
C ARG A 247 -21.45 10.48 -3.31
N ALA A 248 -20.49 10.53 -4.21
CA ALA A 248 -20.56 9.88 -5.52
C ALA A 248 -20.83 8.38 -5.38
N ASN A 249 -20.09 7.70 -4.48
CA ASN A 249 -20.27 6.28 -4.21
C ASN A 249 -21.65 5.96 -3.65
N ALA A 250 -22.19 6.79 -2.74
CA ALA A 250 -23.54 6.59 -2.21
C ALA A 250 -24.59 6.61 -3.34
N ARG A 251 -24.51 7.54 -4.30
CA ARG A 251 -25.43 7.55 -5.46
C ARG A 251 -25.31 6.30 -6.32
N LEU A 252 -24.08 5.84 -6.57
CA LEU A 252 -23.83 4.63 -7.35
C LEU A 252 -24.40 3.39 -6.65
N VAL A 253 -24.20 3.27 -5.34
CA VAL A 253 -24.77 2.19 -4.52
C VAL A 253 -26.30 2.25 -4.53
N ASP A 254 -26.91 3.42 -4.33
CA ASP A 254 -28.36 3.59 -4.37
C ASP A 254 -28.96 3.22 -5.73
N PHE A 255 -28.24 3.47 -6.83
CA PHE A 255 -28.65 3.00 -8.15
C PHE A 255 -28.47 1.49 -8.31
N HIS A 256 -27.32 0.95 -7.92
CA HIS A 256 -27.02 -0.48 -8.01
C HIS A 256 -28.08 -1.31 -7.27
N MET A 257 -28.48 -0.87 -6.07
CA MET A 257 -29.52 -1.54 -5.27
C MET A 257 -30.90 -1.58 -5.95
N ARG A 258 -31.16 -0.74 -6.97
CA ARG A 258 -32.43 -0.74 -7.72
C ARG A 258 -32.43 -1.71 -8.91
N LEU A 259 -31.29 -2.30 -9.27
CA LEU A 259 -31.20 -3.18 -10.43
C LEU A 259 -31.92 -4.52 -10.16
N PRO A 260 -32.74 -5.04 -11.09
CA PRO A 260 -33.47 -6.30 -10.90
C PRO A 260 -32.58 -7.50 -10.57
N ILE A 261 -31.37 -7.55 -11.14
CA ILE A 261 -30.41 -8.63 -10.88
C ILE A 261 -29.88 -8.60 -9.44
N VAL A 262 -29.71 -7.40 -8.86
CA VAL A 262 -29.27 -7.23 -7.48
C VAL A 262 -30.38 -7.66 -6.52
N GLN A 263 -31.63 -7.35 -6.85
CA GLN A 263 -32.80 -7.84 -6.10
C GLN A 263 -32.93 -9.37 -6.14
N ALA A 264 -32.51 -10.00 -7.25
CA ALA A 264 -32.50 -11.45 -7.39
C ALA A 264 -31.32 -12.14 -6.65
N TRP A 265 -30.26 -11.40 -6.30
CA TRP A 265 -29.08 -11.90 -5.59
C TRP A 265 -29.11 -11.68 -4.06
N GLU A 266 -30.25 -11.20 -3.53
CA GLU A 266 -30.57 -10.95 -2.11
C GLU A 266 -29.99 -9.66 -1.47
N GLY A 267 -30.76 -9.13 -0.51
CA GLY A 267 -30.71 -7.75 0.02
C GLY A 267 -29.56 -7.37 0.95
N GLY A 268 -28.38 -7.99 0.79
CA GLY A 268 -27.17 -7.64 1.55
C GLY A 268 -27.03 -8.32 2.92
N GLU A 269 -27.86 -9.31 3.25
CA GLU A 269 -27.75 -10.12 4.47
C GLU A 269 -26.75 -11.28 4.33
N LEU A 270 -26.46 -11.69 3.10
CA LEU A 270 -25.49 -12.74 2.77
C LEU A 270 -24.34 -12.14 1.97
N ALA A 271 -23.21 -11.92 2.64
CA ALA A 271 -21.95 -11.64 1.97
C ALA A 271 -21.30 -12.98 1.57
N SER A 272 -21.38 -13.36 0.30
CA SER A 272 -20.54 -14.43 -0.23
C SER A 272 -19.12 -13.90 -0.39
N ALA A 273 -18.33 -14.02 0.67
CA ALA A 273 -16.91 -13.72 0.67
C ALA A 273 -16.11 -14.90 0.13
N ASP A 274 -16.44 -15.40 -1.06
CA ASP A 274 -15.61 -16.44 -1.71
C ASP A 274 -14.45 -15.78 -2.48
N GLY A 275 -13.66 -14.98 -1.76
CA GLY A 275 -12.39 -14.40 -2.23
C GLY A 275 -11.22 -15.39 -2.12
N GLN A 276 -11.47 -16.63 -1.72
CA GLN A 276 -10.47 -17.65 -1.51
C GLN A 276 -10.89 -18.99 -2.12
N ARG A 277 -10.95 -19.08 -3.47
CA ARG A 277 -10.64 -20.32 -4.25
C ARG A 277 -10.91 -20.24 -5.76
N ASP A 278 -11.01 -19.07 -6.40
CA ASP A 278 -10.84 -19.06 -7.85
C ASP A 278 -9.35 -19.27 -8.19
N HIS A 279 -8.97 -20.50 -8.54
CA HIS A 279 -7.59 -20.91 -8.84
C HIS A 279 -7.04 -20.28 -10.14
N ARG A 280 -7.78 -19.36 -10.75
CA ARG A 280 -7.33 -18.51 -11.85
C ARG A 280 -6.29 -17.50 -11.36
N ARG A 281 -5.02 -17.91 -11.32
CA ARG A 281 -3.92 -16.95 -11.45
C ARG A 281 -4.09 -16.24 -12.80
N GLN A 282 -4.60 -15.01 -12.80
CA GLN A 282 -4.46 -14.14 -13.96
C GLN A 282 -2.96 -13.93 -14.20
N ARG A 283 -2.46 -14.50 -15.31
CA ARG A 283 -1.09 -14.24 -15.76
C ARG A 283 -1.03 -12.77 -16.17
N PRO A 284 -0.09 -11.95 -15.65
CA PRO A 284 0.08 -10.61 -16.19
C PRO A 284 0.42 -10.74 -17.69
N PRO A 285 -0.06 -9.81 -18.54
CA PRO A 285 0.22 -9.84 -19.97
C PRO A 285 1.73 -9.88 -20.23
N PRO A 286 2.18 -10.52 -21.33
CA PRO A 286 3.59 -10.63 -21.64
C PRO A 286 4.25 -9.26 -21.68
N ALA A 287 5.47 -9.17 -21.15
CA ALA A 287 6.25 -7.94 -21.01
C ALA A 287 6.51 -7.19 -22.34
N SER A 288 6.14 -7.75 -23.49
CA SER A 288 6.21 -7.11 -24.80
C SER A 288 5.14 -6.02 -25.01
N ASN A 289 4.05 -6.01 -24.23
CA ASN A 289 2.97 -5.02 -24.33
C ASN A 289 2.92 -4.03 -23.16
N GLN A 290 3.93 -4.05 -22.28
CA GLN A 290 4.07 -3.01 -21.26
C GLN A 290 4.84 -1.84 -21.89
N PRO A 291 4.30 -0.61 -21.93
CA PRO A 291 5.13 0.55 -22.20
C PRO A 291 6.27 0.54 -21.18
N PRO A 292 7.52 0.84 -21.59
CA PRO A 292 8.67 0.70 -20.71
C PRO A 292 8.38 1.47 -19.43
N LEU A 293 8.31 0.76 -18.30
CA LEU A 293 8.30 1.41 -17.00
C LEU A 293 9.45 2.40 -17.03
N ALA A 294 9.12 3.69 -16.97
CA ALA A 294 10.08 4.74 -16.80
C ALA A 294 10.76 4.48 -15.45
N ALA A 295 11.80 3.65 -15.47
CA ALA A 295 12.78 3.58 -14.42
C ALA A 295 13.18 5.02 -14.22
N ARG A 296 12.78 5.61 -13.07
CA ARG A 296 13.23 6.92 -12.65
C ARG A 296 14.76 6.88 -12.69
N ARG A 297 15.33 7.27 -13.82
CA ARG A 297 16.76 7.48 -13.98
C ARG A 297 17.09 8.54 -12.95
N ARG A 298 17.84 8.14 -11.93
CA ARG A 298 18.48 9.09 -11.02
C ARG A 298 19.16 10.15 -11.90
N PRO A 299 18.86 11.45 -11.72
CA PRO A 299 19.56 12.46 -12.49
C PRO A 299 21.06 12.36 -12.18
N PRO A 300 21.94 12.56 -13.18
CA PRO A 300 23.38 12.50 -12.99
C PRO A 300 23.80 13.54 -11.95
N ARG A 301 24.72 13.14 -11.07
CA ARG A 301 25.33 14.02 -10.07
C ARG A 301 26.10 15.14 -10.77
N HIS A 302 25.51 16.32 -10.89
CA HIS A 302 26.26 17.52 -11.22
C HIS A 302 27.21 17.85 -10.06
N ARG A 303 28.52 17.74 -10.34
CA ARG A 303 29.56 18.35 -9.49
C ARG A 303 29.42 19.87 -9.59
N HIS A 304 28.91 20.52 -8.54
CA HIS A 304 29.01 21.96 -8.41
C HIS A 304 30.24 22.34 -7.57
N HIS A 305 31.19 23.01 -8.23
CA HIS A 305 32.13 23.91 -7.56
C HIS A 305 31.39 25.19 -7.11
N PRO A 306 31.82 25.83 -6.01
CA PRO A 306 31.12 26.98 -5.45
C PRO A 306 31.55 28.27 -6.16
N LYS A 307 30.58 29.12 -6.53
CA LYS A 307 30.79 30.57 -6.61
C LYS A 307 29.68 31.29 -5.86
N ALA A 308 30.11 32.27 -5.09
CA ALA A 308 29.33 33.08 -4.16
C ALA A 308 28.62 34.24 -4.85
N THR A 309 27.48 34.64 -4.27
CA THR A 309 26.78 35.95 -4.22
C THR A 309 25.27 35.65 -4.26
N GLY A 310 24.34 36.22 -3.49
CA GLY A 310 24.31 37.27 -2.48
C GLY A 310 22.84 37.71 -2.37
N HIS A 311 22.25 37.71 -1.16
CA HIS A 311 20.98 38.36 -0.76
C HIS A 311 19.70 37.90 -1.51
N ARG A 312 18.53 37.66 -0.89
CA ARG A 312 17.79 38.41 0.13
C ARG A 312 16.63 37.51 0.65
N ALA A 313 16.21 37.77 1.88
CA ALA A 313 15.16 37.07 2.61
C ALA A 313 13.75 37.20 1.99
N THR A 314 12.89 36.22 2.26
CA THR A 314 11.50 36.46 2.72
C THR A 314 10.91 35.18 3.30
N GLU A 315 10.53 35.27 4.58
CA GLU A 315 9.80 34.28 5.37
C GLU A 315 8.35 34.19 4.91
N ARG A 316 7.75 32.99 4.92
CA ARG A 316 6.30 32.82 5.09
C ARG A 316 5.99 31.64 6.03
N PHE A 317 5.61 32.07 7.23
CA PHE A 317 4.66 31.53 8.19
C PHE A 317 3.90 30.24 7.83
N THR A 318 4.12 29.24 8.68
CA THR A 318 3.13 28.29 9.22
C THR A 318 1.95 29.02 9.87
N THR A 319 0.72 28.59 9.56
CA THR A 319 -0.41 28.65 10.50
C THR A 319 -1.29 27.41 10.37
N THR A 320 -1.40 26.75 11.51
CA THR A 320 -2.34 25.74 11.96
C THR A 320 -3.79 26.16 11.81
N LEU A 321 -4.63 25.27 11.30
CA LEU A 321 -5.92 24.82 11.86
C LEU A 321 -6.34 23.54 11.13
#